data_AF-A0A431WPB0-F1
#
_entry.id   AF-A0A431WPB0-F1
#
_cell.length_a   1.000
_cell.length_b   1.000
_cell.length_c   1.000
_cell.angle_alpha   90.00
_cell.angle_beta   90.00
_cell.angle_gamma   90.00
#
_symmetry.space_group_name_H-M   'P 1'
#
loop_
_entity.id
_entity.type
_entity.pdbx_description
1 polymer ?
#
loop_
_entity_poly.entity_id
_entity_poly.type
_entity_poly.pdbx_seq_one_letter_code
_entity_poly.pdbx_strand_id
1 'polypeptide(L)'
;MKGQWSGVFQGTNEGTSIVHIDELAKSYSGVAYFFDGDSTKVSLAVHFVCPKGDGTYFKAKSVQINPLMYEFLTEIPRETVSPEVQSTLPKVVEISFQINGREAEVQATTDIGTEVKGILTQSVCDGMSNLVPTRMSWKEFKAYVVGSEHNLLYRGQAKSWKLQTSFHRRERYDLTRFLREDIVQLHRLLSAKTKHVFDLSIPQENGAFINLAQHHGYPTPLLDWSYSPFVAAFFAFRDIQKSESNSTNHVRIFVFDHATWRGVFKQNQNLTSGQRNLSVIDLLAIENGRMVPQQATTTYTNIADIESYLIEREEMSGYKFLLAIDIPYTERDQVMKELTLMGLTAGSLFPGLDGTCEELKEKMF
;
A
#
# COMPACT_ATOMS: atom_id res chain seq x y z
N MET A 1 -7.08 -13.34 -13.18
CA MET A 1 -8.13 -12.38 -12.79
C MET A 1 -7.76 -11.58 -11.55
N LYS A 2 -7.33 -12.19 -10.43
CA LYS A 2 -6.91 -11.43 -9.23
C LYS A 2 -5.87 -10.36 -9.55
N GLY A 3 -5.93 -9.23 -8.85
CA GLY A 3 -5.06 -8.09 -9.11
C GLY A 3 -5.73 -6.76 -8.89
N GLN A 4 -4.93 -5.71 -8.99
CA GLN A 4 -5.40 -4.35 -9.19
C GLN A 4 -5.31 -4.04 -10.68
N TRP A 5 -6.40 -3.53 -11.24
CA TRP A 5 -6.53 -3.18 -12.66
C TRP A 5 -6.93 -1.72 -12.76
N SER A 6 -6.42 -1.00 -13.75
CA SER A 6 -6.83 0.38 -14.00
C SER A 6 -6.78 0.74 -15.47
N GLY A 7 -7.63 1.67 -15.90
CA GLY A 7 -7.69 2.12 -17.28
C GLY A 7 -8.83 3.10 -17.52
N VAL A 8 -9.12 3.31 -18.80
CA VAL A 8 -10.18 4.23 -19.27
C VAL A 8 -11.36 3.44 -19.82
N PHE A 9 -12.55 4.01 -19.70
CA PHE A 9 -13.77 3.48 -20.33
C PHE A 9 -14.50 4.56 -21.13
N GLN A 10 -15.28 4.13 -22.11
CA GLN A 10 -16.11 4.97 -23.00
C GLN A 10 -17.43 4.27 -23.33
N GLY A 11 -18.43 5.02 -23.78
CA GLY A 11 -19.76 4.51 -24.14
C GLY A 11 -20.83 5.56 -23.87
N THR A 12 -21.87 5.20 -23.12
CA THR A 12 -22.86 6.16 -22.58
C THR A 12 -22.18 7.23 -21.70
N ASN A 13 -21.12 6.83 -21.00
CA ASN A 13 -20.29 7.67 -20.17
C ASN A 13 -18.83 7.41 -20.51
N GLU A 14 -17.97 8.38 -20.21
CA GLU A 14 -16.53 8.26 -20.34
C GLU A 14 -15.86 8.58 -19.01
N GLY A 15 -14.70 7.98 -18.76
CA GLY A 15 -14.03 8.15 -17.49
C GLY A 15 -12.91 7.13 -17.25
N THR A 16 -12.56 6.97 -15.98
CA THR A 16 -11.51 6.03 -15.56
C THR A 16 -12.08 4.99 -14.61
N SER A 17 -11.52 3.79 -14.64
CA SER A 17 -11.91 2.73 -13.71
C SER A 17 -10.70 2.15 -13.02
N ILE A 18 -10.90 1.76 -11.76
CA ILE A 18 -9.98 0.98 -10.97
C ILE A 18 -10.74 -0.21 -10.42
N VAL A 19 -10.20 -1.40 -10.62
CA VAL A 19 -10.81 -2.65 -10.15
C VAL A 19 -9.83 -3.38 -9.24
N HIS A 20 -10.29 -3.74 -8.05
CA HIS A 20 -9.56 -4.57 -7.11
C HIS A 20 -10.21 -5.94 -7.05
N ILE A 21 -9.45 -7.00 -7.29
CA ILE A 21 -9.96 -8.36 -7.36
C ILE A 21 -9.12 -9.27 -6.46
N ASP A 22 -9.77 -9.82 -5.46
CA ASP A 22 -9.25 -10.87 -4.59
C ASP A 22 -9.69 -12.26 -5.08
N GLU A 23 -8.82 -13.25 -4.88
CA GLU A 23 -9.15 -14.66 -5.10
C GLU A 23 -9.75 -15.30 -3.84
N LEU A 24 -10.86 -16.02 -4.02
CA LEU A 24 -11.48 -16.90 -3.01
C LEU A 24 -11.32 -18.36 -3.42
N ALA A 25 -11.73 -19.28 -2.54
CA ALA A 25 -11.64 -20.72 -2.81
C ALA A 25 -12.41 -21.13 -4.08
N LYS A 26 -13.63 -20.61 -4.26
CA LYS A 26 -14.55 -21.00 -5.35
C LYS A 26 -14.90 -19.87 -6.32
N SER A 27 -14.46 -18.65 -6.04
CA SER A 27 -14.84 -17.44 -6.78
C SER A 27 -13.73 -16.39 -6.71
N TYR A 28 -13.96 -15.27 -7.38
CA TYR A 28 -13.27 -14.01 -7.16
C TYR A 28 -14.26 -13.03 -6.52
N SER A 29 -13.76 -12.16 -5.65
CA SER A 29 -14.50 -11.03 -5.09
C SER A 29 -13.78 -9.76 -5.47
N GLY A 30 -14.53 -8.69 -5.75
CA GLY A 30 -13.89 -7.43 -6.04
C GLY A 30 -14.80 -6.23 -5.98
N VAL A 31 -14.17 -5.08 -6.08
CA VAL A 31 -14.80 -3.77 -6.20
C VAL A 31 -14.28 -3.09 -7.46
N ALA A 32 -15.20 -2.64 -8.31
CA ALA A 32 -14.92 -1.82 -9.48
C ALA A 32 -15.37 -0.39 -9.17
N TYR A 33 -14.41 0.53 -9.11
CA TYR A 33 -14.66 1.96 -9.03
C TYR A 33 -14.77 2.53 -10.45
N PHE A 34 -15.86 3.25 -10.72
CA PHE A 34 -16.11 3.97 -11.95
C PHE A 34 -16.11 5.46 -11.64
N PHE A 35 -15.07 6.17 -12.10
CA PHE A 35 -14.95 7.62 -11.99
C PHE A 35 -15.44 8.24 -13.28
N ASP A 36 -16.58 8.93 -13.22
CA ASP A 36 -17.14 9.63 -14.37
C ASP A 36 -16.29 10.86 -14.72
N GLY A 37 -16.03 11.07 -16.01
CA GLY A 37 -15.35 12.26 -16.49
C GLY A 37 -16.19 13.53 -16.37
N ASP A 38 -17.51 13.39 -16.29
CA ASP A 38 -18.44 14.48 -16.03
C ASP A 38 -18.67 14.63 -14.51
N SER A 39 -18.16 15.73 -13.94
CA SER A 39 -18.29 16.05 -12.52
C SER A 39 -19.73 16.22 -12.03
N THR A 40 -20.71 16.36 -12.94
CA THR A 40 -22.13 16.42 -12.59
C THR A 40 -22.75 15.04 -12.37
N LYS A 41 -22.06 13.97 -12.80
CA LYS A 41 -22.52 12.59 -12.68
C LYS A 41 -21.89 11.92 -11.46
N VAL A 42 -22.63 10.98 -10.89
CA VAL A 42 -22.21 10.27 -9.68
C VAL A 42 -21.31 9.11 -10.03
N SER A 43 -20.07 9.16 -9.54
CA SER A 43 -19.12 8.04 -9.60
C SER A 43 -19.56 6.91 -8.67
N LEU A 44 -19.25 5.66 -9.03
CA LEU A 44 -19.79 4.46 -8.37
C LEU A 44 -18.71 3.51 -7.89
N ALA A 45 -18.94 2.88 -6.73
CA ALA A 45 -18.29 1.64 -6.33
C ALA A 45 -19.26 0.48 -6.57
N VAL A 46 -18.84 -0.48 -7.40
CA VAL A 46 -19.61 -1.67 -7.74
C VAL A 46 -18.91 -2.89 -7.17
N HIS A 47 -19.49 -3.47 -6.13
CA HIS A 47 -19.03 -4.71 -5.52
C HIS A 47 -19.60 -5.89 -6.29
N PHE A 48 -18.79 -6.92 -6.54
CA PHE A 48 -19.20 -8.08 -7.31
C PHE A 48 -18.52 -9.35 -6.82
N VAL A 49 -19.18 -10.48 -7.10
CA VAL A 49 -18.61 -11.83 -6.94
C VAL A 49 -18.72 -12.53 -8.27
N CYS A 50 -17.62 -13.14 -8.71
CA CYS A 50 -17.55 -13.87 -9.96
C CYS A 50 -17.14 -15.33 -9.69
N PRO A 51 -17.91 -16.33 -10.12
CA PRO A 51 -17.45 -17.73 -10.10
C PRO A 51 -16.14 -17.89 -10.88
N LYS A 52 -15.29 -18.85 -10.47
CA LYS A 52 -14.12 -19.21 -11.29
C LYS A 52 -14.58 -19.84 -12.60
N GLY A 53 -14.22 -19.22 -13.73
CA GLY A 53 -14.51 -19.68 -15.08
C GLY A 53 -13.33 -20.41 -15.74
N ASP A 54 -13.29 -20.38 -17.08
CA ASP A 54 -12.25 -21.00 -17.94
C ASP A 54 -10.87 -20.32 -17.86
N GLY A 55 -10.77 -19.19 -17.15
CA GLY A 55 -9.52 -18.46 -16.92
C GLY A 55 -9.36 -17.21 -17.79
N THR A 56 -10.13 -17.08 -18.87
CA THR A 56 -9.98 -16.01 -19.87
C THR A 56 -11.20 -15.09 -19.96
N TYR A 57 -12.41 -15.63 -19.76
CA TYR A 57 -13.62 -14.84 -19.74
C TYR A 57 -14.35 -14.96 -18.41
N PHE A 58 -14.82 -13.83 -17.88
CA PHE A 58 -15.51 -13.74 -16.60
C PHE A 58 -16.73 -12.84 -16.74
N LYS A 59 -17.85 -13.25 -16.13
CA LYS A 59 -19.05 -12.44 -16.03
C LYS A 59 -19.49 -12.37 -14.57
N ALA A 60 -19.72 -11.16 -14.09
CA ALA A 60 -20.17 -10.89 -12.73
C ALA A 60 -21.40 -9.99 -12.73
N LYS A 61 -22.22 -10.14 -11.70
CA LYS A 61 -23.34 -9.24 -11.40
C LYS A 61 -23.02 -8.50 -10.11
N SER A 62 -23.39 -7.23 -10.04
CA SER A 62 -23.23 -6.41 -8.84
C SER A 62 -23.96 -7.04 -7.65
N VAL A 63 -23.27 -7.12 -6.53
CA VAL A 63 -23.81 -7.48 -5.21
C VAL A 63 -24.23 -6.23 -4.46
N GLN A 64 -23.46 -5.15 -4.57
CA GLN A 64 -23.73 -3.87 -3.94
C GLN A 64 -23.24 -2.74 -4.86
N ILE A 65 -24.02 -1.65 -4.94
CA ILE A 65 -23.67 -0.46 -5.71
C ILE A 65 -23.83 0.73 -4.77
N ASN A 66 -22.72 1.45 -4.56
CA ASN A 66 -22.69 2.61 -3.68
C ASN A 66 -22.14 3.83 -4.44
N PRO A 67 -22.70 5.02 -4.23
CA PRO A 67 -22.13 6.24 -4.76
C PRO A 67 -20.81 6.60 -4.07
N LEU A 68 -19.94 7.31 -4.79
CA LEU A 68 -18.71 7.90 -4.26
C LEU A 68 -18.93 9.38 -3.94
N MET A 69 -18.56 9.81 -2.74
CA MET A 69 -18.60 11.21 -2.35
C MET A 69 -17.54 12.02 -3.13
N TYR A 70 -17.93 13.17 -3.68
CA TYR A 70 -17.10 13.97 -4.60
C TYR A 70 -15.71 14.34 -4.04
N GLU A 71 -15.62 14.73 -2.77
CA GLU A 71 -14.37 15.31 -2.23
C GLU A 71 -13.24 14.29 -2.00
N PHE A 72 -13.60 13.05 -1.61
CA PHE A 72 -12.62 12.01 -1.23
C PHE A 72 -12.79 10.70 -2.00
N LEU A 73 -13.76 10.65 -2.91
CA LEU A 73 -14.18 9.44 -3.63
C LEU A 73 -14.37 8.26 -2.68
N THR A 74 -14.89 8.57 -1.50
CA THR A 74 -15.22 7.62 -0.45
C THR A 74 -16.55 6.99 -0.77
N GLU A 75 -16.60 5.67 -0.69
CA GLU A 75 -17.84 4.91 -0.78
C GLU A 75 -18.77 5.27 0.39
N ILE A 76 -19.99 5.71 0.07
CA ILE A 76 -21.04 6.00 1.06
C ILE A 76 -22.27 5.13 0.80
N PRO A 77 -23.05 4.75 1.83
CA PRO A 77 -24.27 3.98 1.63
C PRO A 77 -25.25 4.72 0.72
N ARG A 78 -25.94 3.99 -0.16
CA ARG A 78 -26.91 4.57 -1.11
C ARG A 78 -27.97 5.43 -0.44
N GLU A 79 -28.36 5.10 0.78
CA GLU A 79 -29.40 5.79 1.54
C GLU A 79 -28.97 7.19 2.01
N THR A 80 -27.67 7.49 1.96
CA THR A 80 -27.11 8.77 2.44
C THR A 80 -27.18 9.90 1.41
N VAL A 81 -27.42 9.60 0.13
CA VAL A 81 -27.60 10.62 -0.92
C VAL A 81 -29.08 11.00 -1.08
N SER A 82 -29.37 12.15 -1.68
CA SER A 82 -30.75 12.63 -1.79
C SER A 82 -31.63 11.68 -2.63
N PRO A 83 -32.95 11.61 -2.40
CA PRO A 83 -33.85 10.76 -3.18
C PRO A 83 -33.77 10.99 -4.69
N GLU A 84 -33.53 12.23 -5.13
CA GLU A 84 -33.34 12.59 -6.53
C GLU A 84 -32.12 11.86 -7.09
N VAL A 85 -30.98 11.92 -6.39
CA VAL A 85 -29.77 11.20 -6.79
C VAL A 85 -30.00 9.69 -6.76
N GLN A 86 -30.61 9.16 -5.69
CA GLN A 86 -30.90 7.72 -5.58
C GLN A 86 -31.73 7.19 -6.76
N SER A 87 -32.62 8.00 -7.34
CA SER A 87 -33.44 7.61 -8.48
C SER A 87 -32.64 7.45 -9.79
N THR A 88 -31.48 8.11 -9.89
CA THR A 88 -30.59 8.05 -11.06
C THR A 88 -29.57 6.90 -11.00
N LEU A 89 -29.36 6.32 -9.82
CA LEU A 89 -28.35 5.29 -9.62
C LEU A 89 -28.87 3.92 -10.08
N PRO A 90 -28.07 3.12 -10.80
CA PRO A 90 -28.46 1.76 -11.20
C PRO A 90 -28.69 0.87 -9.97
N LYS A 91 -29.54 -0.15 -10.13
CA LYS A 91 -29.74 -1.22 -9.12
C LYS A 91 -28.96 -2.47 -9.46
N VAL A 92 -28.62 -2.65 -10.74
CA VAL A 92 -27.86 -3.78 -11.23
C VAL A 92 -26.80 -3.29 -12.20
N VAL A 93 -25.58 -3.77 -12.01
CA VAL A 93 -24.51 -3.68 -13.01
C VAL A 93 -24.07 -5.10 -13.37
N GLU A 94 -24.04 -5.42 -14.66
CA GLU A 94 -23.38 -6.62 -15.17
C GLU A 94 -22.03 -6.23 -15.73
N ILE A 95 -20.96 -6.92 -15.31
CA ILE A 95 -19.59 -6.66 -15.75
C ILE A 95 -19.03 -7.92 -16.39
N SER A 96 -18.41 -7.79 -17.55
CA SER A 96 -17.62 -8.85 -18.17
C SER A 96 -16.16 -8.44 -18.30
N PHE A 97 -15.27 -9.43 -18.19
CA PHE A 97 -13.83 -9.27 -18.35
C PHE A 97 -13.35 -10.31 -19.35
N GLN A 98 -12.65 -9.87 -20.40
CA GLN A 98 -11.89 -10.71 -21.31
C GLN A 98 -10.40 -10.44 -21.08
N ILE A 99 -9.70 -11.41 -20.47
CA ILE A 99 -8.31 -11.26 -20.03
C ILE A 99 -7.35 -11.73 -21.12
N ASN A 100 -6.46 -10.83 -21.52
CA ASN A 100 -5.37 -11.06 -22.48
C ASN A 100 -4.04 -10.71 -21.81
N GLY A 101 -3.48 -11.65 -21.05
CA GLY A 101 -2.25 -11.41 -20.29
C GLY A 101 -2.45 -10.40 -19.16
N ARG A 102 -1.81 -9.22 -19.26
CA ARG A 102 -1.94 -8.11 -18.29
C ARG A 102 -2.94 -7.05 -18.71
N GLU A 103 -3.58 -7.22 -19.85
CA GLU A 103 -4.68 -6.37 -20.30
C GLU A 103 -6.00 -7.13 -20.14
N ALA A 104 -7.06 -6.40 -19.82
CA ALA A 104 -8.41 -6.91 -19.78
C ALA A 104 -9.34 -5.95 -20.53
N GLU A 105 -10.04 -6.47 -21.54
CA GLU A 105 -11.19 -5.77 -22.11
C GLU A 105 -12.35 -5.95 -21.14
N VAL A 106 -12.92 -4.83 -20.71
CA VAL A 106 -14.00 -4.79 -19.73
C VAL A 106 -15.20 -4.12 -20.34
N GLN A 107 -16.37 -4.74 -20.18
CA GLN A 107 -17.65 -4.16 -20.54
C GLN A 107 -18.56 -4.15 -19.31
N ALA A 108 -19.30 -3.07 -19.12
CA ALA A 108 -20.29 -2.97 -18.06
C ALA A 108 -21.61 -2.41 -18.59
N THR A 109 -22.72 -3.04 -18.20
CA THR A 109 -24.08 -2.61 -18.54
C THR A 109 -24.94 -2.47 -17.28
N THR A 110 -25.89 -1.53 -17.31
CA THR A 110 -26.78 -1.25 -16.17
C THR A 110 -28.26 -1.45 -16.52
N ASP A 111 -29.10 -1.59 -15.49
CA ASP A 111 -30.56 -1.68 -15.63
C ASP A 111 -31.23 -0.37 -16.10
N ILE A 112 -30.49 0.74 -16.09
CA ILE A 112 -30.94 2.05 -16.58
C ILE A 112 -30.44 2.37 -18.00
N GLY A 113 -29.85 1.38 -18.69
CA GLY A 113 -29.42 1.50 -20.08
C GLY A 113 -28.04 2.14 -20.29
N THR A 114 -27.23 2.28 -19.24
CA THR A 114 -25.83 2.69 -19.37
C THR A 114 -25.01 1.52 -19.89
N GLU A 115 -24.18 1.77 -20.90
CA GLU A 115 -23.22 0.80 -21.43
C GLU A 115 -21.85 1.45 -21.57
N VAL A 116 -20.82 0.83 -21.00
CA VAL A 116 -19.43 1.29 -21.12
C VAL A 116 -18.51 0.12 -21.45
N LYS A 117 -17.44 0.41 -22.19
CA LYS A 117 -16.36 -0.52 -22.50
C LYS A 117 -15.00 0.16 -22.33
N GLY A 118 -13.99 -0.61 -21.95
CA GLY A 118 -12.65 -0.09 -21.70
C GLY A 118 -11.60 -1.18 -21.71
N ILE A 119 -10.34 -0.74 -21.70
CA ILE A 119 -9.19 -1.64 -21.53
C ILE A 119 -8.54 -1.28 -20.20
N LEU A 120 -8.43 -2.26 -19.31
CA LEU A 120 -7.75 -2.12 -18.03
C LEU A 120 -6.42 -2.86 -18.07
N THR A 121 -5.38 -2.26 -17.49
CA THR A 121 -4.06 -2.88 -17.33
C THR A 121 -3.85 -3.29 -15.87
N GLN A 122 -3.29 -4.48 -15.67
CA GLN A 122 -2.96 -4.99 -14.34
C GLN A 122 -1.70 -4.33 -13.78
N SER A 123 -1.72 -3.94 -12.50
CA SER A 123 -0.56 -3.42 -11.78
C SER A 123 0.58 -4.44 -11.69
N VAL A 124 1.81 -4.02 -11.98
CA VAL A 124 3.00 -4.88 -12.02
C VAL A 124 3.65 -4.95 -10.64
N CYS A 125 3.24 -5.94 -9.86
CA CYS A 125 3.66 -6.07 -8.46
C CYS A 125 4.85 -7.01 -8.24
N ASP A 126 5.24 -7.77 -9.25
CA ASP A 126 6.31 -8.75 -9.19
C ASP A 126 7.67 -8.17 -9.58
N GLY A 127 8.73 -8.71 -8.97
CA GLY A 127 10.11 -8.47 -9.37
C GLY A 127 10.85 -7.36 -8.63
N MET A 128 11.89 -6.86 -9.28
CA MET A 128 12.76 -5.81 -8.76
C MET A 128 12.16 -4.42 -9.04
N SER A 129 12.57 -3.45 -8.22
CA SER A 129 12.24 -2.04 -8.36
C SER A 129 12.67 -1.50 -9.71
N ASN A 130 11.79 -0.68 -10.30
CA ASN A 130 12.02 -0.04 -11.60
C ASN A 130 12.88 1.24 -11.46
N LEU A 131 13.14 1.69 -10.23
CA LEU A 131 13.95 2.87 -9.97
C LEU A 131 15.42 2.61 -10.26
N VAL A 132 16.01 3.53 -11.02
CA VAL A 132 17.46 3.59 -11.23
C VAL A 132 18.11 4.08 -9.93
N PRO A 133 18.96 3.28 -9.28
CA PRO A 133 19.55 3.64 -8.01
C PRO A 133 20.78 4.52 -8.18
N THR A 134 21.01 5.41 -7.22
CA THR A 134 22.32 6.03 -7.02
C THR A 134 23.18 5.08 -6.18
N ARG A 135 24.30 4.61 -6.72
CA ARG A 135 25.22 3.75 -5.97
C ARG A 135 26.10 4.58 -5.07
N MET A 136 26.21 4.17 -3.80
CA MET A 136 27.02 4.85 -2.80
C MET A 136 27.76 3.84 -1.91
N SER A 137 28.98 4.15 -1.53
CA SER A 137 29.65 3.56 -0.37
C SER A 137 28.97 3.99 0.93
N TRP A 138 29.28 3.31 2.05
CA TRP A 138 28.77 3.72 3.35
C TRP A 138 29.21 5.14 3.72
N LYS A 139 30.44 5.50 3.36
CA LYS A 139 31.00 6.84 3.60
C LYS A 139 30.24 7.92 2.82
N GLU A 140 29.95 7.68 1.54
CA GLU A 140 29.18 8.60 0.70
C GLU A 140 27.75 8.73 1.18
N PHE A 141 27.11 7.63 1.58
CA PHE A 141 25.76 7.68 2.16
C PHE A 141 25.71 8.55 3.43
N LYS A 142 26.68 8.39 4.34
CA LYS A 142 26.79 9.26 5.53
C LYS A 142 26.95 10.73 5.17
N ALA A 143 27.80 11.04 4.18
CA ALA A 143 27.98 12.42 3.72
C ALA A 143 26.69 12.97 3.09
N TYR A 144 26.00 12.16 2.29
CA TYR A 144 24.72 12.50 1.68
C TYR A 144 23.66 12.86 2.74
N VAL A 145 23.45 12.01 3.76
CA VAL A 145 22.39 12.24 4.74
C VAL A 145 22.68 13.42 5.68
N VAL A 146 23.96 13.73 5.94
CA VAL A 146 24.36 14.92 6.71
C VAL A 146 24.11 16.21 5.92
N GLY A 147 24.30 16.17 4.60
CA GLY A 147 24.06 17.32 3.72
C GLY A 147 22.61 17.45 3.22
N SER A 148 21.75 16.49 3.51
CA SER A 148 20.35 16.47 3.04
C SER A 148 19.45 17.38 3.88
N GLU A 149 18.32 17.78 3.30
CA GLU A 149 17.30 18.54 4.01
C GLU A 149 16.73 17.78 5.21
N HIS A 150 16.24 18.55 6.19
CA HIS A 150 15.49 18.00 7.31
C HIS A 150 14.07 17.68 6.79
N ASN A 151 13.53 16.50 7.13
CA ASN A 151 12.19 15.97 6.74
C ASN A 151 12.12 14.99 5.56
N LEU A 152 13.11 14.11 5.40
CA LEU A 152 13.01 12.96 4.50
C LEU A 152 12.61 11.68 5.27
N LEU A 153 11.91 10.76 4.59
CA LEU A 153 11.61 9.43 5.09
C LEU A 153 12.51 8.39 4.43
N TYR A 154 12.94 7.40 5.20
CA TYR A 154 13.87 6.37 4.76
C TYR A 154 13.29 4.97 4.96
N ARG A 155 13.53 4.08 3.99
CA ARG A 155 13.14 2.67 4.10
C ARG A 155 14.24 1.77 3.56
N GLY A 156 14.78 0.91 4.41
CA GLY A 156 15.79 -0.08 4.03
C GLY A 156 15.19 -1.41 3.58
N GLN A 157 15.80 -2.01 2.57
CA GLN A 157 15.49 -3.36 2.10
C GLN A 157 16.78 -4.10 1.77
N ALA A 158 16.83 -5.40 2.13
CA ALA A 158 17.99 -6.23 1.84
C ALA A 158 18.27 -6.36 0.34
N LYS A 159 17.25 -6.26 -0.51
CA LYS A 159 17.38 -6.31 -1.97
C LYS A 159 16.62 -5.17 -2.63
N SER A 160 16.87 -4.99 -3.92
CA SER A 160 16.20 -4.03 -4.80
C SER A 160 14.74 -4.42 -5.12
N TRP A 161 13.98 -4.96 -4.16
CA TRP A 161 12.56 -5.27 -4.33
C TRP A 161 11.73 -3.99 -4.52
N LYS A 162 10.60 -4.12 -5.22
CA LYS A 162 9.63 -3.03 -5.32
C LYS A 162 9.08 -2.57 -3.97
N LEU A 163 8.75 -1.29 -3.85
CA LEU A 163 7.93 -0.80 -2.75
C LEU A 163 6.53 -1.42 -2.83
N GLN A 164 6.22 -2.26 -1.85
CA GLN A 164 4.94 -2.95 -1.77
C GLN A 164 4.57 -3.19 -0.29
N THR A 165 3.28 -3.11 0.03
CA THR A 165 2.77 -3.45 1.36
C THR A 165 2.74 -4.96 1.57
N SER A 166 2.68 -5.41 2.82
CA SER A 166 2.54 -6.84 3.13
C SER A 166 1.18 -7.40 2.65
N PHE A 167 0.14 -6.57 2.61
CA PHE A 167 -1.16 -6.90 2.04
C PHE A 167 -1.08 -7.25 0.54
N HIS A 168 -0.50 -6.36 -0.27
CA HIS A 168 -0.39 -6.60 -1.71
C HIS A 168 0.59 -7.75 -2.03
N ARG A 169 1.64 -7.96 -1.22
CA ARG A 169 2.53 -9.14 -1.34
C ARG A 169 1.81 -10.47 -1.14
N ARG A 170 0.66 -10.47 -0.45
CA ARG A 170 -0.20 -11.65 -0.26
C ARG A 170 -1.31 -11.74 -1.29
N GLU A 171 -1.18 -11.03 -2.41
CA GLU A 171 -2.14 -11.03 -3.52
C GLU A 171 -3.56 -10.63 -3.08
N ARG A 172 -3.63 -9.70 -2.12
CA ARG A 172 -4.86 -9.05 -1.67
C ARG A 172 -4.88 -7.60 -2.17
N TYR A 173 -6.05 -7.15 -2.61
CA TYR A 173 -6.27 -5.87 -3.27
C TYR A 173 -7.57 -5.20 -2.80
N ASP A 174 -8.59 -5.97 -2.42
CA ASP A 174 -9.88 -5.44 -1.96
C ASP A 174 -9.81 -4.99 -0.49
N LEU A 175 -9.68 -3.68 -0.28
CA LEU A 175 -9.66 -3.08 1.06
C LEU A 175 -11.03 -3.07 1.73
N THR A 176 -12.13 -3.08 0.98
CA THR A 176 -13.45 -3.17 1.58
C THR A 176 -13.63 -4.53 2.26
N ARG A 177 -13.20 -5.60 1.59
CA ARG A 177 -13.15 -6.94 2.19
C ARG A 177 -12.20 -6.99 3.39
N PHE A 178 -11.00 -6.42 3.28
CA PHE A 178 -10.05 -6.35 4.39
C PHE A 178 -10.67 -5.74 5.65
N LEU A 179 -11.39 -4.63 5.52
CA LEU A 179 -12.01 -3.97 6.67
C LEU A 179 -13.22 -4.71 7.20
N ARG A 180 -14.10 -5.20 6.31
CA ARG A 180 -15.38 -5.82 6.71
C ARG A 180 -15.22 -7.25 7.22
N GLU A 181 -14.21 -7.99 6.75
CA GLU A 181 -14.00 -9.39 7.11
C GLU A 181 -12.74 -9.57 7.98
N ASP A 182 -11.58 -9.14 7.48
CA ASP A 182 -10.28 -9.49 8.08
C ASP A 182 -10.06 -8.74 9.39
N ILE A 183 -10.23 -7.41 9.38
CA ILE A 183 -10.03 -6.56 10.56
C ILE A 183 -11.07 -6.82 11.64
N VAL A 184 -12.33 -7.07 11.29
CA VAL A 184 -13.38 -7.42 12.26
C VAL A 184 -13.03 -8.71 13.01
N GLN A 185 -12.58 -9.75 12.29
CA GLN A 185 -12.15 -11.00 12.91
C GLN A 185 -10.90 -10.82 13.78
N LEU A 186 -9.93 -10.06 13.28
CA LEU A 186 -8.69 -9.79 14.01
C LEU A 186 -8.96 -9.01 15.30
N HIS A 187 -9.80 -7.98 15.24
CA HIS A 187 -10.18 -7.15 16.39
C HIS A 187 -10.90 -7.95 17.46
N ARG A 188 -11.83 -8.82 17.07
CA ARG A 188 -12.49 -9.75 18.00
C ARG A 188 -11.48 -10.61 18.77
N LEU A 189 -10.43 -11.11 18.10
CA LEU A 189 -9.44 -12.00 18.74
C LEU A 189 -8.40 -11.24 19.56
N LEU A 190 -8.00 -10.05 19.12
CA LEU A 190 -6.99 -9.23 19.78
C LEU A 190 -7.53 -8.38 20.93
N SER A 191 -8.83 -8.06 20.94
CA SER A 191 -9.45 -7.28 22.03
C SER A 191 -9.33 -7.95 23.41
N ALA A 192 -9.16 -9.28 23.47
CA ALA A 192 -8.89 -10.01 24.70
C ALA A 192 -7.40 -10.02 25.11
N LYS A 193 -6.50 -9.49 24.27
CA LYS A 193 -5.05 -9.53 24.44
C LYS A 193 -4.42 -8.14 24.57
N THR A 194 -5.09 -7.10 24.11
CA THR A 194 -4.65 -5.70 24.26
C THR A 194 -5.16 -5.13 25.59
N LYS A 195 -4.43 -4.17 26.15
CA LYS A 195 -4.86 -3.42 27.35
C LYS A 195 -5.81 -2.29 26.97
N HIS A 196 -5.56 -1.65 25.83
CA HIS A 196 -6.40 -0.63 25.20
C HIS A 196 -7.50 -1.31 24.40
N VAL A 197 -8.71 -0.78 24.52
CA VAL A 197 -9.86 -1.19 23.71
C VAL A 197 -9.94 -0.24 22.52
N PHE A 198 -9.59 -0.73 21.33
CA PHE A 198 -9.61 0.07 20.12
C PHE A 198 -11.05 0.27 19.62
N ASP A 199 -11.50 1.52 19.51
CA ASP A 199 -12.74 1.85 18.81
C ASP A 199 -12.47 2.02 17.31
N LEU A 200 -12.84 1.01 16.52
CA LEU A 200 -12.61 1.02 15.07
C LEU A 200 -13.44 2.06 14.31
N SER A 201 -14.42 2.69 14.96
CA SER A 201 -15.17 3.81 14.37
C SER A 201 -14.38 5.13 14.40
N ILE A 202 -13.37 5.23 15.28
CA ILE A 202 -12.45 6.37 15.37
C ILE A 202 -11.27 6.12 14.43
N PRO A 203 -11.05 6.94 13.38
CA PRO A 203 -9.99 6.69 12.39
C PRO A 203 -8.59 6.52 12.98
N GLN A 204 -8.24 7.32 13.99
CA GLN A 204 -6.92 7.26 14.64
C GLN A 204 -6.73 5.96 15.40
N GLU A 205 -7.77 5.45 16.07
CA GLU A 205 -7.70 4.17 16.79
C GLU A 205 -7.74 2.98 15.84
N ASN A 206 -8.55 3.03 14.78
CA ASN A 206 -8.54 2.02 13.73
C ASN A 206 -7.15 1.92 13.07
N GLY A 207 -6.55 3.07 12.73
CA GLY A 207 -5.19 3.12 12.20
C GLY A 207 -4.16 2.54 13.19
N ALA A 208 -4.22 2.93 14.47
CA ALA A 208 -3.34 2.38 15.51
C ALA A 208 -3.50 0.86 15.67
N PHE A 209 -4.72 0.35 15.60
CA PHE A 209 -5.00 -1.08 15.64
C PHE A 209 -4.37 -1.84 14.46
N ILE A 210 -4.52 -1.32 13.23
CA ILE A 210 -3.92 -1.90 12.02
C ILE A 210 -2.38 -1.85 12.09
N ASN A 211 -1.82 -0.76 12.59
CA ASN A 211 -0.37 -0.63 12.78
C ASN A 211 0.16 -1.62 13.84
N LEU A 212 -0.54 -1.78 14.97
CA LEU A 212 -0.23 -2.82 15.95
C LEU A 212 -0.21 -4.22 15.31
N ALA A 213 -1.23 -4.54 14.52
CA ALA A 213 -1.31 -5.82 13.82
C ALA A 213 -0.12 -6.05 12.87
N GLN A 214 0.28 -5.02 12.12
CA GLN A 214 1.44 -5.06 11.22
C GLN A 214 2.74 -5.38 11.98
N HIS A 215 2.95 -4.78 13.15
CA HIS A 215 4.15 -5.03 13.95
C HIS A 215 4.24 -6.47 14.47
N HIS A 216 3.10 -7.15 14.59
CA HIS A 216 3.00 -8.58 14.88
C HIS A 216 2.92 -9.47 13.63
N GLY A 217 3.21 -8.92 12.45
CA GLY A 217 3.35 -9.67 11.20
C GLY A 217 2.05 -9.90 10.43
N TYR A 218 0.94 -9.27 10.84
CA TYR A 218 -0.30 -9.35 10.07
C TYR A 218 -0.15 -8.57 8.74
N PRO A 219 -0.59 -9.12 7.59
CA PRO A 219 -0.57 -8.38 6.33
C PRO A 219 -1.52 -7.17 6.36
N THR A 220 -0.99 -5.97 6.10
CA THR A 220 -1.75 -4.70 6.14
C THR A 220 -1.43 -3.82 4.93
N PRO A 221 -2.33 -2.87 4.56
CA PRO A 221 -2.10 -1.91 3.48
C PRO A 221 -1.16 -0.76 3.89
N LEU A 222 -0.36 -0.98 4.92
CA LEU A 222 0.59 -0.01 5.45
C LEU A 222 2.01 -0.35 4.96
N LEU A 223 2.85 0.67 4.91
CA LEU A 223 4.26 0.57 4.57
C LEU A 223 5.08 1.37 5.57
N ASP A 224 6.06 0.70 6.19
CA ASP A 224 6.87 1.29 7.25
C ASP A 224 7.99 2.18 6.69
N TRP A 225 8.19 3.32 7.33
CA TRP A 225 9.26 4.27 7.07
C TRP A 225 9.92 4.68 8.39
N SER A 226 11.15 5.19 8.31
CA SER A 226 11.84 5.79 9.45
C SER A 226 12.27 7.21 9.12
N TYR A 227 12.18 8.10 10.11
CA TYR A 227 12.83 9.41 10.04
C TYR A 227 14.37 9.31 10.15
N SER A 228 14.91 8.18 10.60
CA SER A 228 16.34 7.96 10.73
C SER A 228 16.90 7.19 9.53
N PRO A 229 17.85 7.79 8.76
CA PRO A 229 18.53 7.07 7.69
C PRO A 229 19.36 5.89 8.23
N PHE A 230 19.83 5.97 9.48
CA PHE A 230 20.60 4.91 10.11
C PHE A 230 19.74 3.72 10.55
N VAL A 231 18.50 3.98 10.98
CA VAL A 231 17.53 2.91 11.24
C VAL A 231 17.15 2.22 9.93
N ALA A 232 16.92 2.97 8.85
CA ALA A 232 16.69 2.37 7.53
C ALA A 232 17.89 1.52 7.08
N ALA A 233 19.12 2.01 7.25
CA ALA A 233 20.32 1.22 6.96
C ALA A 233 20.38 -0.07 7.79
N PHE A 234 20.05 -0.03 9.08
CA PHE A 234 19.95 -1.24 9.91
C PHE A 234 19.00 -2.27 9.30
N PHE A 235 17.77 -1.87 8.93
CA PHE A 235 16.81 -2.77 8.28
C PHE A 235 17.28 -3.28 6.92
N ALA A 236 18.05 -2.49 6.19
CA ALA A 236 18.62 -2.91 4.91
C ALA A 236 19.67 -4.02 5.08
N PHE A 237 20.50 -3.94 6.14
CA PHE A 237 21.64 -4.86 6.34
C PHE A 237 21.39 -6.02 7.30
N ARG A 238 20.39 -5.94 8.21
CA ARG A 238 20.23 -6.92 9.31
C ARG A 238 20.06 -8.38 8.88
N ASP A 239 19.45 -8.61 7.71
CA ASP A 239 19.17 -9.96 7.20
C ASP A 239 20.29 -10.51 6.31
N ILE A 240 21.37 -9.75 6.10
CA ILE A 240 22.53 -10.19 5.33
C ILE A 240 23.44 -11.03 6.21
N GLN A 241 23.64 -12.28 5.81
CA GLN A 241 24.57 -13.17 6.49
C GLN A 241 26.01 -12.72 6.24
N LYS A 242 26.90 -12.92 7.24
CA LYS A 242 28.34 -12.63 7.11
C LYS A 242 28.98 -13.35 5.93
N SER A 243 28.48 -14.52 5.53
CA SER A 243 28.91 -15.28 4.36
C SER A 243 28.56 -14.62 3.01
N GLU A 244 27.53 -13.76 2.98
CA GLU A 244 27.05 -13.07 1.76
C GLU A 244 27.74 -11.72 1.52
N SER A 245 28.55 -11.25 2.47
CA SER A 245 29.23 -9.94 2.41
C SER A 245 30.13 -9.77 1.19
N ASN A 246 30.70 -10.87 0.67
CA ASN A 246 31.56 -10.86 -0.53
C ASN A 246 30.79 -10.91 -1.86
N SER A 247 29.46 -10.83 -1.84
CA SER A 247 28.66 -10.83 -3.06
C SER A 247 28.63 -9.46 -3.73
N THR A 248 28.36 -9.43 -5.05
CA THR A 248 28.14 -8.18 -5.82
C THR A 248 26.75 -7.58 -5.60
N ASN A 249 26.02 -8.06 -4.60
CA ASN A 249 24.67 -7.59 -4.29
C ASN A 249 24.72 -6.26 -3.54
N HIS A 250 23.59 -5.57 -3.56
CA HIS A 250 23.43 -4.28 -2.90
C HIS A 250 22.15 -4.30 -2.08
N VAL A 251 22.21 -3.68 -0.91
CA VAL A 251 20.99 -3.29 -0.20
C VAL A 251 20.41 -2.06 -0.88
N ARG A 252 19.12 -1.82 -0.68
CA ARG A 252 18.44 -0.62 -1.16
C ARG A 252 17.90 0.20 0.01
N ILE A 253 18.16 1.49 0.00
CA ILE A 253 17.53 2.48 0.88
C ILE A 253 16.71 3.42 -0.01
N PHE A 254 15.39 3.41 0.19
CA PHE A 254 14.50 4.40 -0.41
C PHE A 254 14.54 5.68 0.40
N VAL A 255 14.52 6.82 -0.30
CA VAL A 255 14.41 8.15 0.28
C VAL A 255 13.16 8.80 -0.29
N PHE A 256 12.21 9.12 0.57
CA PHE A 256 10.92 9.68 0.20
C PHE A 256 10.76 11.10 0.74
N ASP A 257 10.61 12.07 -0.15
CA ASP A 257 10.30 13.46 0.17
C ASP A 257 8.81 13.60 0.51
N HIS A 258 8.50 13.18 1.73
CA HIS A 258 7.16 13.19 2.26
C HIS A 258 6.62 14.61 2.51
N ALA A 259 7.51 15.60 2.68
CA ALA A 259 7.13 16.98 2.95
C ALA A 259 6.57 17.62 1.68
N THR A 260 7.30 17.52 0.56
CA THR A 260 6.81 17.98 -0.74
C THR A 260 5.59 17.16 -1.16
N TRP A 261 5.58 15.85 -0.93
CA TRP A 261 4.42 15.00 -1.21
C TRP A 261 3.15 15.48 -0.50
N ARG A 262 3.23 15.79 0.81
CA ARG A 262 2.11 16.32 1.60
C ARG A 262 1.66 17.71 1.15
N GLY A 263 2.59 18.53 0.65
CA GLY A 263 2.30 19.87 0.13
C GLY A 263 1.61 19.85 -1.22
N VAL A 264 1.89 18.84 -2.07
CA VAL A 264 1.35 18.74 -3.43
C VAL A 264 0.07 17.89 -3.50
N PHE A 265 0.00 16.79 -2.75
CA PHE A 265 -1.11 15.84 -2.84
C PHE A 265 -1.90 15.74 -1.53
N LYS A 266 -3.23 15.70 -1.65
CA LYS A 266 -4.14 15.55 -0.52
C LYS A 266 -3.93 14.19 0.16
N GLN A 267 -3.72 14.21 1.46
CA GLN A 267 -3.60 13.00 2.26
C GLN A 267 -4.99 12.44 2.57
N ASN A 268 -5.18 11.15 2.35
CA ASN A 268 -6.45 10.46 2.56
C ASN A 268 -6.27 9.31 3.55
N GLN A 269 -6.90 9.42 4.71
CA GLN A 269 -6.89 8.38 5.74
C GLN A 269 -8.06 7.38 5.57
N ASN A 270 -8.93 7.59 4.59
CA ASN A 270 -10.04 6.70 4.34
C ASN A 270 -9.59 5.45 3.57
N LEU A 271 -9.65 4.31 4.25
CA LEU A 271 -9.19 3.04 3.74
C LEU A 271 -10.06 2.46 2.59
N THR A 272 -11.27 2.97 2.39
CA THR A 272 -12.20 2.55 1.31
C THR A 272 -12.37 3.60 0.22
N SER A 273 -11.49 4.61 0.15
CA SER A 273 -11.50 5.53 -0.97
C SER A 273 -11.16 4.80 -2.28
N GLY A 274 -11.96 5.04 -3.31
CA GLY A 274 -11.65 4.58 -4.66
C GLY A 274 -10.47 5.31 -5.29
N GLN A 275 -10.10 6.49 -4.77
CA GLN A 275 -8.99 7.27 -5.32
C GLN A 275 -7.65 6.60 -5.02
N ARG A 276 -6.80 6.42 -6.04
CA ARG A 276 -5.41 5.99 -5.84
C ARG A 276 -4.70 6.98 -4.93
N ASN A 277 -4.29 6.52 -3.76
CA ASN A 277 -3.59 7.35 -2.79
C ASN A 277 -2.43 6.61 -2.12
N LEU A 278 -1.37 7.37 -1.86
CA LEU A 278 -0.30 7.03 -0.94
C LEU A 278 -0.29 8.15 0.10
N SER A 279 -0.72 7.85 1.32
CA SER A 279 -0.93 8.86 2.35
C SER A 279 0.02 8.62 3.51
N VAL A 280 0.79 9.63 3.89
CA VAL A 280 1.68 9.58 5.05
C VAL A 280 0.83 9.84 6.28
N ILE A 281 0.74 8.86 7.18
CA ILE A 281 -0.14 8.93 8.36
C ILE A 281 0.70 8.80 9.62
N ASP A 282 0.62 9.82 10.47
CA ASP A 282 1.21 9.78 11.80
C ASP A 282 0.17 9.16 12.75
N LEU A 283 0.31 7.85 12.98
CA LEU A 283 -0.58 7.06 13.83
C LEU A 283 -0.18 7.17 15.31
N LEU A 284 -1.15 7.00 16.20
CA LEU A 284 -0.88 6.91 17.64
C LEU A 284 -0.14 5.62 17.97
N ALA A 285 0.93 5.71 18.77
CA ALA A 285 1.65 4.54 19.30
C ALA A 285 0.94 3.88 20.50
N ILE A 286 -0.33 3.53 20.33
CA ILE A 286 -1.06 2.77 21.34
C ILE A 286 -0.49 1.35 21.36
N GLU A 287 0.11 0.96 22.50
CA GLU A 287 0.76 -0.34 22.71
C GLU A 287 1.89 -0.67 21.71
N ASN A 288 2.42 0.33 21.00
CA ASN A 288 3.50 0.17 20.03
C ASN A 288 4.84 0.62 20.62
N GLY A 289 5.50 -0.26 21.36
CA GLY A 289 6.83 0.00 21.92
C GLY A 289 7.94 0.17 20.87
N ARG A 290 7.69 -0.17 19.60
CA ARG A 290 8.66 -0.11 18.51
C ARG A 290 8.68 1.25 17.80
N MET A 291 7.60 2.05 17.89
CA MET A 291 7.50 3.32 17.15
C MET A 291 8.65 4.27 17.48
N VAL A 292 8.90 4.53 18.76
CA VAL A 292 9.90 5.52 19.19
C VAL A 292 11.34 5.06 18.86
N PRO A 293 11.79 3.84 19.22
CA PRO A 293 13.16 3.41 18.92
C PRO A 293 13.46 3.38 17.42
N GLN A 294 12.48 3.00 16.61
CA GLN A 294 12.64 2.93 15.15
C GLN A 294 12.43 4.28 14.47
N GLN A 295 12.07 5.33 15.23
CA GLN A 295 11.65 6.63 14.70
C GLN A 295 10.64 6.43 13.55
N ALA A 296 9.69 5.53 13.79
CA ALA A 296 8.84 5.00 12.74
C ALA A 296 7.73 5.98 12.38
N THR A 297 7.42 6.04 11.10
CA THR A 297 6.15 6.53 10.57
C THR A 297 5.66 5.55 9.52
N THR A 298 4.44 5.73 9.03
CA THR A 298 3.86 4.81 8.05
C THR A 298 3.16 5.56 6.94
N THR A 299 3.11 4.94 5.78
CA THR A 299 2.19 5.33 4.72
C THR A 299 1.11 4.27 4.57
N TYR A 300 -0.13 4.72 4.44
CA TYR A 300 -1.23 3.91 3.95
C TYR A 300 -1.35 4.02 2.43
N THR A 301 -1.72 2.93 1.77
CA THR A 301 -2.07 2.97 0.35
C THR A 301 -3.05 1.88 -0.09
N ASN A 302 -3.92 2.23 -1.03
CA ASN A 302 -4.71 1.28 -1.81
C ASN A 302 -4.03 0.88 -3.13
N ILE A 303 -2.76 1.22 -3.33
CA ILE A 303 -2.04 1.04 -4.59
C ILE A 303 -1.12 -0.17 -4.47
N ALA A 304 -1.22 -1.08 -5.43
CA ALA A 304 -0.42 -2.29 -5.44
C ALA A 304 1.00 -2.06 -6.00
N ASP A 305 1.13 -1.23 -7.05
CA ASP A 305 2.40 -0.81 -7.64
C ASP A 305 2.69 0.66 -7.28
N ILE A 306 3.30 0.85 -6.10
CA ILE A 306 3.56 2.17 -5.50
C ILE A 306 4.55 2.97 -6.34
N GLU A 307 5.57 2.32 -6.90
CA GLU A 307 6.63 2.99 -7.66
C GLU A 307 6.08 3.59 -8.95
N SER A 308 5.32 2.82 -9.72
CA SER A 308 4.70 3.31 -10.96
C SER A 308 3.75 4.49 -10.69
N TYR A 309 2.99 4.44 -9.58
CA TYR A 309 2.15 5.56 -9.17
C TYR A 309 2.97 6.80 -8.81
N LEU A 310 4.05 6.65 -8.05
CA LEU A 310 4.91 7.78 -7.72
C LEU A 310 5.53 8.39 -8.98
N ILE A 311 6.01 7.59 -9.92
CA ILE A 311 6.55 8.07 -11.21
C ILE A 311 5.50 8.88 -11.98
N GLU A 312 4.26 8.37 -12.10
CA GLU A 312 3.15 9.09 -12.73
C GLU A 312 2.91 10.46 -12.05
N ARG A 313 2.98 10.52 -10.72
CA ARG A 313 2.81 11.77 -9.96
C ARG A 313 3.99 12.73 -10.08
N GLU A 314 5.21 12.22 -10.22
CA GLU A 314 6.41 13.01 -10.50
C GLU A 314 6.29 13.67 -11.88
N GLU A 315 5.87 12.91 -12.90
CA GLU A 315 5.63 13.42 -14.26
C GLU A 315 4.54 14.49 -14.29
N MET A 316 3.44 14.30 -13.55
CA MET A 316 2.35 15.27 -13.48
C MET A 316 2.70 16.57 -12.75
N SER A 317 3.48 16.48 -11.66
CA SER A 317 3.73 17.61 -10.77
C SER A 317 5.04 18.35 -11.04
N GLY A 318 5.98 17.70 -11.73
CA GLY A 318 7.34 18.21 -11.95
C GLY A 318 8.27 18.07 -10.74
N TYR A 319 7.80 17.54 -9.61
CA TYR A 319 8.62 17.26 -8.43
C TYR A 319 9.12 15.82 -8.45
N LYS A 320 10.30 15.59 -7.84
CA LYS A 320 10.83 14.25 -7.57
C LYS A 320 10.53 13.89 -6.12
N PHE A 321 9.85 12.77 -5.87
CA PHE A 321 9.45 12.36 -4.52
C PHE A 321 10.23 11.16 -4.02
N LEU A 322 10.64 10.23 -4.90
CA LEU A 322 11.25 8.97 -4.47
C LEU A 322 12.59 8.71 -5.14
N LEU A 323 13.61 8.49 -4.30
CA LEU A 323 14.95 8.11 -4.72
C LEU A 323 15.28 6.71 -4.18
N ALA A 324 16.16 5.99 -4.88
CA ALA A 324 16.73 4.73 -4.43
C ALA A 324 18.25 4.87 -4.33
N ILE A 325 18.81 4.48 -3.19
CA ILE A 325 20.25 4.42 -2.96
C ILE A 325 20.64 2.96 -2.77
N ASP A 326 21.60 2.49 -3.55
CA ASP A 326 22.12 1.13 -3.43
C ASP A 326 23.51 1.15 -2.77
N ILE A 327 23.67 0.38 -1.69
CA ILE A 327 24.93 0.25 -0.94
C ILE A 327 25.39 -1.21 -1.02
N PRO A 328 26.66 -1.50 -1.37
CA PRO A 328 27.12 -2.86 -1.59
C PRO A 328 27.14 -3.69 -0.30
N TYR A 329 26.87 -4.99 -0.42
CA TYR A 329 26.91 -5.95 0.69
C TYR A 329 28.29 -6.03 1.36
N THR A 330 29.36 -5.69 0.64
CA THR A 330 30.73 -5.64 1.16
C THR A 330 30.92 -4.64 2.30
N GLU A 331 30.05 -3.64 2.42
CA GLU A 331 30.06 -2.63 3.48
C GLU A 331 29.39 -3.12 4.77
N ARG A 332 28.70 -4.27 4.73
CA ARG A 332 27.82 -4.77 5.81
C ARG A 332 28.49 -4.76 7.17
N ASP A 333 29.71 -5.30 7.29
CA ASP A 333 30.38 -5.41 8.59
C ASP A 333 30.78 -4.05 9.16
N GLN A 334 31.21 -3.12 8.28
CA GLN A 334 31.48 -1.75 8.70
C GLN A 334 30.19 -1.05 9.15
N VAL A 335 29.13 -1.16 8.35
CA VAL A 335 27.83 -0.54 8.62
C VAL A 335 27.27 -1.04 9.96
N MET A 336 27.15 -2.36 10.14
CA MET A 336 26.57 -2.94 11.35
C MET A 336 27.38 -2.60 12.60
N LYS A 337 28.72 -2.54 12.49
CA LYS A 337 29.59 -2.10 13.59
C LYS A 337 29.36 -0.64 13.97
N GLU A 338 29.32 0.26 12.99
CA GLU A 338 29.06 1.68 13.25
C GLU A 338 27.67 1.92 13.81
N LEU A 339 26.63 1.26 13.28
CA LEU A 339 25.27 1.33 13.80
C LEU A 339 25.19 0.85 15.25
N THR A 340 25.90 -0.22 15.60
CA THR A 340 26.01 -0.70 16.98
C THR A 340 26.64 0.35 17.90
N LEU A 341 27.69 1.04 17.45
CA LEU A 341 28.32 2.14 18.21
C LEU A 341 27.39 3.35 18.38
N MET A 342 26.43 3.55 17.48
CA MET A 342 25.37 4.55 17.60
C MET A 342 24.20 4.10 18.50
N GLY A 343 24.25 2.88 19.05
CA GLY A 343 23.18 2.30 19.87
C GLY A 343 22.01 1.72 19.05
N LEU A 344 22.17 1.55 17.74
CA LEU A 344 21.18 0.95 16.85
C LEU A 344 21.44 -0.55 16.75
N THR A 345 20.80 -1.31 17.63
CA THR A 345 20.88 -2.77 17.70
C THR A 345 19.49 -3.38 17.62
N ALA A 346 19.39 -4.69 17.38
CA ALA A 346 18.10 -5.38 17.40
C ALA A 346 17.40 -5.24 18.77
N GLY A 347 18.16 -5.29 19.89
CA GLY A 347 17.60 -5.13 21.23
C GLY A 347 17.06 -3.72 21.50
N SER A 348 17.68 -2.67 20.95
CA SER A 348 17.17 -1.31 21.08
C SER A 348 15.98 -1.04 20.16
N LEU A 349 15.98 -1.58 18.94
CA LEU A 349 14.93 -1.36 17.94
C LEU A 349 13.68 -2.26 18.12
N PHE A 350 13.83 -3.42 18.74
CA PHE A 350 12.72 -4.35 19.03
C PHE A 350 12.67 -4.67 20.53
N PRO A 351 12.06 -3.80 21.35
CA PRO A 351 11.96 -4.04 22.78
C PRO A 351 11.29 -5.39 23.07
N GLY A 352 11.91 -6.18 23.95
CA GLY A 352 11.43 -7.50 24.37
C GLY A 352 12.42 -8.62 24.11
N LEU A 353 11.93 -9.85 24.25
CA LEU A 353 12.75 -11.06 24.15
C LEU A 353 13.28 -11.26 22.73
N ASP A 354 12.45 -11.01 21.71
CA ASP A 354 12.82 -11.23 20.30
C ASP A 354 14.04 -10.39 19.89
N GLY A 355 14.02 -9.08 20.18
CA GLY A 355 15.14 -8.19 19.88
C GLY A 355 16.41 -8.53 20.67
N THR A 356 16.26 -8.95 21.93
CA THR A 356 17.39 -9.39 22.77
C THR A 356 18.05 -10.64 22.19
N CYS A 357 17.25 -11.65 21.83
CA CYS A 357 17.74 -12.89 21.22
C CYS A 357 18.41 -12.63 19.88
N GLU A 358 17.84 -11.76 19.05
CA GLU A 358 18.42 -11.39 17.76
C GLU A 358 19.76 -10.64 17.92
N GLU A 359 19.84 -9.70 18.86
CA GLU A 359 21.09 -8.97 19.11
C GLU A 359 22.20 -9.91 19.58
N LEU A 360 21.90 -10.82 20.51
CA LEU A 360 22.89 -11.80 20.97
C LEU A 360 23.26 -12.77 19.85
N LYS A 361 22.32 -13.14 18.97
CA LYS A 361 22.60 -13.96 17.80
C LYS A 361 23.63 -13.30 16.89
N GLU A 362 23.45 -12.02 16.55
CA GLU A 362 24.38 -11.25 15.71
C GLU A 362 25.78 -11.10 16.34
N LYS A 363 25.85 -11.00 17.67
CA LYS A 363 27.12 -10.87 18.41
C LYS A 363 27.87 -12.20 18.55
N MET A 364 27.15 -13.30 18.75
CA MET A 364 27.74 -14.60 19.12
C MET A 364 27.93 -15.54 17.93
N PHE A 365 27.14 -15.38 16.86
CA PHE A 365 27.15 -16.22 15.66
C PHE A 365 27.33 -15.34 14.42
#